data_AF-P23557-F1
#
_entry.id   AF-P23557-F1
#
_cell.length_a   1.000
_cell.length_b   1.000
_cell.length_c   1.000
_cell.angle_alpha   90.00
_cell.angle_beta   90.00
_cell.angle_gamma   90.00
#
_symmetry.space_group_name_H-M   'P 1'
#
loop_
_entity.id
_entity.type
_entity.pdbx_description
1 polymer ?
#
loop_
_entity_poly.entity_id
_entity_poly.type
_entity_poly.pdbx_seq_one_letter_code
_entity_poly.pdbx_strand_id
1 'polypeptide(L)'
;MKQQYLLDYEATKASKNGMPVCKFDSCIPALQFCKENGIKMRGHVLVWHNQTPEWFFHKDYDVSKPLVDAATMERRLESYIKQVIEFCQKNYPGVVYCWDVVNEAILDDGSWREINNNWYTIMKEKYVEKAFYYARKYAKKDVALFYNDYNVFLPAKREAIYNLAQKLKEKGLIDGLGLQPTVGLNYPELDSDDIDSFKTTLETFAKLGLQIHITELNFEIKGDESNRTPENLKKQADRYYEMMKLLLKEDTDNGGPCNITCVTVFGICDDYPLYKNFKQCMYLWDKNCNPKPCFYSFLQAGLDWKASLLSK
;
A
#
# COMPACT_ATOMS: atom_id res chain seq x y z
N MET A 1 9.09 5.84 -0.18
CA MET A 1 9.69 6.26 -1.46
C MET A 1 8.63 6.94 -2.33
N LYS A 2 8.17 8.13 -1.93
CA LYS A 2 7.08 8.87 -2.61
C LYS A 2 7.69 9.93 -3.54
N GLN A 3 7.01 10.26 -4.63
CA GLN A 3 7.51 11.12 -5.71
C GLN A 3 8.02 12.47 -5.20
N GLN A 4 7.30 13.11 -4.26
CA GLN A 4 7.71 14.41 -3.71
C GLN A 4 9.10 14.43 -3.05
N TYR A 5 9.60 13.26 -2.63
CA TYR A 5 10.92 13.11 -2.01
C TYR A 5 11.99 12.55 -2.96
N LEU A 6 11.55 12.09 -4.14
CA LEU A 6 12.42 11.47 -5.14
C LEU A 6 12.63 12.33 -6.37
N LEU A 7 11.65 13.15 -6.76
CA LEU A 7 11.78 14.07 -7.88
C LEU A 7 12.62 15.29 -7.47
N ASP A 8 13.72 15.51 -8.17
CA ASP A 8 14.60 16.66 -7.97
C ASP A 8 14.18 17.81 -8.87
N TYR A 9 13.56 18.85 -8.30
CA TYR A 9 13.05 20.00 -9.04
C TYR A 9 14.15 20.74 -9.83
N GLU A 10 15.25 21.08 -9.16
CA GLU A 10 16.32 21.89 -9.77
C GLU A 10 17.06 21.10 -10.85
N ALA A 11 17.40 19.84 -10.57
CA ALA A 11 18.04 18.98 -11.55
C ALA A 11 17.11 18.67 -12.74
N THR A 12 15.80 18.55 -12.49
CA THR A 12 14.79 18.38 -13.54
C THR A 12 14.68 19.60 -14.44
N LYS A 13 14.68 20.82 -13.90
CA LYS A 13 14.66 22.05 -14.70
C LYS A 13 15.94 22.25 -15.51
N ALA A 14 17.07 21.81 -15.00
CA ALA A 14 18.35 21.87 -15.69
C ALA A 14 18.55 20.74 -16.72
N SER A 15 17.61 19.79 -16.83
CA SER A 15 17.80 18.61 -17.68
C SER A 15 17.75 18.96 -19.17
N LYS A 16 18.82 18.61 -19.90
CA LYS A 16 18.96 18.95 -21.33
C LYS A 16 17.95 18.26 -22.24
N ASN A 17 17.43 17.10 -21.82
CA ASN A 17 16.44 16.32 -22.55
C ASN A 17 15.00 16.60 -22.08
N GLY A 18 14.82 17.50 -21.11
CA GLY A 18 13.52 17.84 -20.53
C GLY A 18 12.86 16.71 -19.73
N MET A 19 13.55 15.60 -19.43
CA MET A 19 13.04 14.50 -18.61
C MET A 19 13.26 14.78 -17.11
N PRO A 20 12.44 14.19 -16.22
CA PRO A 20 12.65 14.32 -14.80
C PRO A 20 13.97 13.69 -14.37
N VAL A 21 14.56 14.26 -13.33
CA VAL A 21 15.72 13.72 -12.64
C VAL A 21 15.30 13.30 -11.24
N CYS A 22 15.68 12.10 -10.84
CA CYS A 22 15.44 11.60 -9.49
C CYS A 22 16.66 11.79 -8.58
N LYS A 23 16.41 12.05 -7.30
CA LYS A 23 17.36 11.96 -6.19
C LYS A 23 16.87 10.93 -5.18
N PHE A 24 17.80 10.34 -4.44
CA PHE A 24 17.50 9.18 -3.58
C PHE A 24 17.98 9.34 -2.14
N ASP A 25 18.51 10.52 -1.78
CA ASP A 25 19.06 10.80 -0.44
C ASP A 25 18.05 10.50 0.67
N SER A 26 16.77 10.76 0.40
CA SER A 26 15.67 10.55 1.35
C SER A 26 15.37 9.07 1.63
N CYS A 27 15.73 8.15 0.75
CA CYS A 27 15.48 6.71 0.92
C CYS A 27 16.74 5.87 1.14
N ILE A 28 17.93 6.39 0.82
CA ILE A 28 19.21 5.70 1.03
C ILE A 28 19.38 5.17 2.46
N PRO A 29 19.10 5.92 3.54
CA PRO A 29 19.30 5.40 4.90
C PRO A 29 18.49 4.14 5.20
N ALA A 30 17.22 4.11 4.81
CA ALA A 30 16.36 2.95 5.01
C ALA A 30 16.77 1.77 4.11
N LEU A 31 17.12 2.03 2.86
CA LEU A 31 17.60 1.00 1.92
C LEU A 31 18.92 0.38 2.41
N GLN A 32 19.83 1.20 2.92
CA GLN A 32 21.11 0.76 3.46
C GLN A 32 20.91 -0.07 4.72
N PHE A 33 20.07 0.38 5.66
CA PHE A 33 19.72 -0.39 6.85
C PHE A 33 19.15 -1.76 6.48
N CYS A 34 18.23 -1.82 5.52
CA CYS A 34 17.66 -3.08 5.06
C CYS A 34 18.71 -4.01 4.44
N LYS A 35 19.60 -3.47 3.60
CA LYS A 35 20.70 -4.23 2.99
C LYS A 35 21.65 -4.82 4.02
N GLU A 36 22.07 -4.01 5.00
CA GLU A 36 23.02 -4.42 6.04
C GLU A 36 22.45 -5.47 6.99
N ASN A 37 21.13 -5.46 7.21
CA ASN A 37 20.46 -6.34 8.17
C ASN A 37 19.67 -7.48 7.51
N GLY A 38 19.78 -7.68 6.19
CA GLY A 38 19.05 -8.74 5.47
C GLY A 38 17.53 -8.58 5.48
N ILE A 39 17.02 -7.35 5.59
CA ILE A 39 15.60 -7.04 5.64
C ILE A 39 15.11 -6.73 4.22
N LYS A 40 14.00 -7.35 3.82
CA LYS A 40 13.29 -7.01 2.57
C LYS A 40 12.38 -5.80 2.79
N MET A 41 12.22 -4.96 1.76
CA MET A 41 11.43 -3.73 1.78
C MET A 41 10.35 -3.75 0.70
N ARG A 42 9.14 -3.33 1.08
CA ARG A 42 8.09 -2.97 0.11
C ARG A 42 8.31 -1.56 -0.40
N GLY A 43 8.36 -1.38 -1.71
CA GLY A 43 8.49 -0.08 -2.34
C GLY A 43 7.14 0.64 -2.46
N HIS A 44 6.86 1.56 -1.54
CA HIS A 44 5.69 2.44 -1.60
C HIS A 44 6.13 3.89 -1.90
N VAL A 45 5.77 4.51 -3.02
CA VAL A 45 4.89 4.10 -4.15
C VAL A 45 5.36 4.79 -5.44
N LEU A 46 5.16 4.16 -6.61
CA LEU A 46 5.56 4.73 -7.90
C LEU A 46 4.58 5.78 -8.45
N VAL A 47 3.26 5.58 -8.35
CA VAL A 47 2.23 6.52 -8.81
C VAL A 47 1.17 6.73 -7.74
N TRP A 48 1.00 7.97 -7.30
CA TRP A 48 -0.03 8.35 -6.34
C TRP A 48 -0.45 9.80 -6.53
N HIS A 49 -1.72 10.09 -6.31
CA HIS A 49 -2.30 11.41 -6.51
C HIS A 49 -1.86 12.42 -5.41
N ASN A 50 -1.74 11.97 -4.17
CA ASN A 50 -1.58 12.85 -3.01
C ASN A 50 -0.15 13.42 -2.83
N GLN A 51 0.89 12.65 -3.21
CA GLN A 51 2.29 13.01 -2.91
C GLN A 51 3.19 13.02 -4.14
N THR A 52 2.61 13.46 -5.26
CA THR A 52 3.35 13.86 -6.47
C THR A 52 3.39 15.38 -6.55
N PRO A 53 4.56 16.01 -6.67
CA PRO A 53 4.66 17.47 -6.65
C PRO A 53 4.03 18.08 -7.91
N GLU A 54 3.23 19.14 -7.72
CA GLU A 54 2.39 19.70 -8.79
C GLU A 54 3.19 20.10 -10.03
N TRP A 55 4.35 20.73 -9.85
CA TRP A 55 5.23 21.16 -10.94
C TRP A 55 5.56 20.03 -11.92
N PHE A 56 5.52 18.76 -11.49
CA PHE A 56 5.82 17.62 -12.33
C PHE A 56 4.83 17.44 -13.50
N PHE A 57 3.61 17.95 -13.36
CA PHE A 57 2.55 17.85 -14.36
C PHE A 57 2.52 19.02 -15.34
N HIS A 58 3.24 20.10 -15.07
CA HIS A 58 3.16 21.34 -15.84
C HIS A 58 4.26 21.45 -16.90
N LYS A 59 3.97 22.22 -17.96
CA LYS A 59 4.97 22.57 -18.98
C LYS A 59 6.17 23.24 -18.32
N ASP A 60 7.36 22.88 -18.78
CA ASP A 60 8.66 23.36 -18.25
C ASP A 60 8.85 23.20 -16.73
N TYR A 61 8.05 22.35 -16.09
CA TYR A 61 8.05 22.14 -14.65
C TYR A 61 7.72 23.42 -13.87
N ASP A 62 6.79 24.22 -14.40
CA ASP A 62 6.40 25.51 -13.82
C ASP A 62 4.89 25.54 -13.59
N VAL A 63 4.48 25.65 -12.33
CA VAL A 63 3.06 25.62 -11.93
C VAL A 63 2.24 26.78 -12.51
N SER A 64 2.89 27.86 -12.97
CA SER A 64 2.19 28.95 -13.64
C SER A 64 1.84 28.65 -15.09
N LYS A 65 2.40 27.59 -15.68
CA LYS A 65 2.13 27.16 -17.06
C LYS A 65 1.04 26.09 -17.09
N PRO A 66 0.42 25.80 -18.25
CA PRO A 66 -0.57 24.72 -18.32
C PRO A 66 0.01 23.34 -18.04
N LEU A 67 -0.87 22.38 -17.72
CA LEU A 67 -0.53 20.96 -17.72
C LEU A 67 0.06 20.52 -19.07
N VAL A 68 0.92 19.51 -19.05
CA VAL A 68 1.46 18.90 -20.27
C VAL A 68 0.40 18.02 -20.96
N ASP A 69 0.66 17.69 -22.23
CA ASP A 69 -0.12 16.68 -22.94
C ASP A 69 0.16 15.25 -22.45
N ALA A 70 -0.72 14.32 -22.81
CA ALA A 70 -0.62 12.92 -22.42
C ALA A 70 0.69 12.24 -22.89
N ALA A 71 1.18 12.58 -24.08
CA ALA A 71 2.41 11.99 -24.63
C ALA A 71 3.65 12.43 -23.84
N THR A 72 3.69 13.69 -23.42
CA THR A 72 4.75 14.23 -22.57
C THR A 72 4.68 13.63 -21.17
N MET A 73 3.47 13.52 -20.59
CA MET A 73 3.29 12.91 -19.28
C MET A 73 3.69 11.42 -19.27
N GLU A 74 3.37 10.67 -20.33
CA GLU A 74 3.76 9.28 -20.47
C GLU A 74 5.30 9.11 -20.50
N ARG A 75 6.02 9.97 -21.24
CA ARG A 75 7.49 9.96 -21.22
C ARG A 75 8.08 10.29 -19.85
N ARG A 76 7.48 11.27 -19.15
CA ARG A 76 7.88 11.63 -17.77
C ARG A 76 7.63 10.47 -16.80
N LEU A 77 6.48 9.80 -16.92
CA LEU A 77 6.12 8.60 -16.14
C LEU A 77 7.12 7.47 -16.35
N GLU A 78 7.42 7.13 -17.61
CA GLU A 78 8.40 6.09 -17.95
C GLU A 78 9.78 6.42 -17.38
N SER A 79 10.25 7.65 -17.60
CA SER A 79 11.55 8.11 -17.12
C SER A 79 11.67 8.04 -15.60
N TYR A 80 10.63 8.47 -14.88
CA TYR A 80 10.58 8.39 -13.42
C TYR A 80 10.59 6.94 -12.92
N ILE A 81 9.67 6.09 -13.40
CA ILE A 81 9.56 4.69 -12.97
C ILE A 81 10.86 3.95 -13.24
N LYS A 82 11.45 4.14 -14.43
CA LYS A 82 12.74 3.56 -14.80
C LYS A 82 13.83 3.93 -13.79
N GLN A 83 14.00 5.21 -13.50
CA GLN A 83 15.04 5.70 -12.59
C GLN A 83 14.89 5.11 -11.20
N VAL A 84 13.69 5.09 -10.63
CA VAL A 84 13.45 4.58 -9.28
C VAL A 84 13.72 3.08 -9.19
N ILE A 85 13.17 2.29 -10.12
CA ILE A 85 13.35 0.84 -10.13
C ILE A 85 14.81 0.47 -10.39
N GLU A 86 15.45 1.05 -11.42
CA GLU A 86 16.85 0.74 -11.75
C GLU A 86 17.80 1.15 -10.62
N PHE A 87 17.59 2.30 -9.98
CA PHE A 87 18.38 2.72 -8.83
C PHE A 87 18.33 1.70 -7.70
N CYS A 88 17.12 1.27 -7.30
CA CYS A 88 16.96 0.31 -6.21
C CYS A 88 17.57 -1.05 -6.59
N GLN A 89 17.30 -1.55 -7.79
CA GLN A 89 17.80 -2.86 -8.23
C GLN A 89 19.32 -2.89 -8.43
N LYS A 90 19.94 -1.78 -8.81
CA LYS A 90 21.39 -1.66 -9.03
C LYS A 90 22.15 -1.53 -7.71
N ASN A 91 21.69 -0.66 -6.81
CA ASN A 91 22.44 -0.32 -5.60
C ASN A 91 22.07 -1.20 -4.39
N TYR A 92 20.84 -1.73 -4.39
CA TYR A 92 20.25 -2.52 -3.31
C TYR A 92 19.57 -3.79 -3.85
N PRO A 93 20.31 -4.65 -4.59
CA PRO A 93 19.73 -5.85 -5.20
C PRO A 93 19.07 -6.74 -4.14
N GLY A 94 17.83 -7.18 -4.40
CA GLY A 94 17.07 -8.06 -3.50
C GLY A 94 16.45 -7.38 -2.28
N VAL A 95 16.76 -6.10 -2.00
CA VAL A 95 16.16 -5.37 -0.88
C VAL A 95 14.69 -5.06 -1.19
N VAL A 96 14.41 -4.39 -2.32
CA VAL A 96 13.03 -4.11 -2.71
C VAL A 96 12.44 -5.34 -3.40
N TYR A 97 11.54 -6.05 -2.72
CA TYR A 97 10.94 -7.29 -3.21
C TYR A 97 9.60 -7.10 -3.92
N CYS A 98 8.95 -5.96 -3.70
CA CYS A 98 7.74 -5.59 -4.41
C CYS A 98 7.58 -4.06 -4.50
N TRP A 99 6.74 -3.61 -5.43
CA TRP A 99 6.35 -2.21 -5.58
C TRP A 99 4.84 -2.04 -5.53
N ASP A 100 4.39 -1.04 -4.79
CA ASP A 100 3.13 -0.39 -5.10
C ASP A 100 3.33 0.45 -6.34
N VAL A 101 2.77 -0.01 -7.43
CA VAL A 101 2.86 0.71 -8.70
C VAL A 101 1.90 1.88 -8.68
N VAL A 102 0.66 1.63 -8.27
CA VAL A 102 -0.38 2.65 -8.14
C VAL A 102 -1.05 2.52 -6.78
N ASN A 103 -1.24 3.64 -6.10
CA ASN A 103 -1.99 3.73 -4.85
C ASN A 103 -3.27 4.56 -5.05
N GLU A 104 -4.40 4.07 -4.54
CA GLU A 104 -5.65 4.83 -4.34
C GLU A 104 -6.23 5.49 -5.61
N ALA A 105 -6.34 4.72 -6.69
CA ALA A 105 -6.90 5.21 -7.95
C ALA A 105 -8.44 5.18 -8.00
N ILE A 106 -9.07 4.41 -7.12
CA ILE A 106 -10.52 4.18 -7.10
C ILE A 106 -11.11 4.82 -5.82
N LEU A 107 -12.26 5.46 -5.97
CA LEU A 107 -13.03 6.07 -4.89
C LEU A 107 -13.97 5.03 -4.24
N ASP A 108 -14.51 5.40 -3.08
CA ASP A 108 -15.35 4.53 -2.26
C ASP A 108 -16.68 4.13 -2.95
N ASP A 109 -17.12 4.91 -3.93
CA ASP A 109 -18.27 4.62 -4.80
C ASP A 109 -17.91 3.77 -6.04
N GLY A 110 -16.66 3.34 -6.18
CA GLY A 110 -16.16 2.56 -7.32
C GLY A 110 -15.78 3.39 -8.55
N SER A 111 -15.97 4.71 -8.52
CA SER A 111 -15.54 5.59 -9.61
C SER A 111 -14.02 5.85 -9.57
N TRP A 112 -13.47 6.32 -10.69
CA TRP A 112 -12.08 6.77 -10.74
C TRP A 112 -11.89 8.03 -9.91
N ARG A 113 -10.73 8.16 -9.25
CA ARG A 113 -10.34 9.42 -8.61
C ARG A 113 -9.98 10.46 -9.65
N GLU A 114 -10.95 11.25 -10.08
CA GLU A 114 -10.76 12.26 -11.12
C GLU A 114 -10.27 13.61 -10.56
N ILE A 115 -10.77 13.99 -9.38
CA ILE A 115 -10.48 15.26 -8.72
C ILE A 115 -9.16 15.16 -7.94
N ASN A 116 -8.36 16.24 -7.96
CA ASN A 116 -7.04 16.32 -7.33
C ASN A 116 -6.09 15.18 -7.78
N ASN A 117 -6.23 14.75 -9.04
CA ASN A 117 -5.42 13.70 -9.64
C ASN A 117 -4.98 14.12 -11.05
N ASN A 118 -3.83 14.79 -11.15
CA ASN A 118 -3.31 15.25 -12.43
C ASN A 118 -2.87 14.12 -13.36
N TRP A 119 -2.56 12.93 -12.82
CA TRP A 119 -2.38 11.73 -13.64
C TRP A 119 -3.64 11.41 -14.44
N TYR A 120 -4.80 11.38 -13.78
CA TYR A 120 -6.09 11.15 -14.43
C TYR A 120 -6.49 12.33 -15.32
N THR A 121 -6.27 13.57 -14.87
CA THR A 121 -6.61 14.76 -15.66
C THR A 121 -5.93 14.74 -17.04
N ILE A 122 -4.65 14.38 -17.07
CA ILE A 122 -3.82 14.39 -18.30
C ILE A 122 -3.99 13.10 -19.12
N MET A 123 -3.98 11.93 -18.47
CA MET A 123 -3.90 10.63 -19.16
C MET A 123 -5.18 9.79 -19.07
N LYS A 124 -6.18 10.22 -18.29
CA LYS A 124 -7.38 9.44 -17.92
C LYS A 124 -6.98 8.09 -17.32
N GLU A 125 -7.90 7.12 -17.28
CA GLU A 125 -7.69 5.77 -16.72
C GLU A 125 -6.40 5.07 -17.18
N LYS A 126 -5.90 5.39 -18.37
CA LYS A 126 -4.70 4.79 -18.98
C LYS A 126 -3.44 4.99 -18.15
N TYR A 127 -3.38 6.00 -17.27
CA TYR A 127 -2.21 6.23 -16.43
C TYR A 127 -1.86 5.00 -15.57
N VAL A 128 -2.87 4.25 -15.11
CA VAL A 128 -2.66 3.06 -14.28
C VAL A 128 -2.01 1.95 -15.09
N GLU A 129 -2.60 1.60 -16.23
CA GLU A 129 -2.02 0.56 -17.08
C GLU A 129 -0.62 0.91 -17.56
N LYS A 130 -0.36 2.18 -17.92
CA LYS A 130 0.97 2.65 -18.30
C LYS A 130 1.98 2.53 -17.15
N ALA A 131 1.57 2.88 -15.93
CA ALA A 131 2.43 2.72 -14.76
C ALA A 131 2.83 1.25 -14.56
N PHE A 132 1.88 0.33 -14.63
CA PHE A 132 2.15 -1.11 -14.54
C PHE A 132 2.96 -1.64 -15.72
N TYR A 133 2.70 -1.19 -16.94
CA TYR A 133 3.48 -1.53 -18.12
C TYR A 133 4.96 -1.16 -17.94
N TYR A 134 5.25 0.06 -17.51
CA TYR A 134 6.64 0.49 -17.26
C TYR A 134 7.25 -0.18 -16.04
N ALA A 135 6.48 -0.37 -14.96
CA ALA A 135 6.98 -1.11 -13.81
C ALA A 135 7.37 -2.54 -14.21
N ARG A 136 6.54 -3.25 -14.97
CA ARG A 136 6.87 -4.59 -15.50
C ARG A 136 8.05 -4.58 -16.46
N LYS A 137 8.19 -3.55 -17.29
CA LYS A 137 9.31 -3.39 -18.23
C LYS A 137 10.67 -3.28 -17.52
N TYR A 138 10.72 -2.63 -16.36
CA TYR A 138 11.98 -2.34 -15.66
C TYR A 138 12.24 -3.18 -14.41
N ALA A 139 11.20 -3.71 -13.78
CA ALA A 139 11.32 -4.59 -12.63
C ALA A 139 11.85 -5.97 -13.06
N LYS A 140 12.73 -6.54 -12.24
CA LYS A 140 13.14 -7.94 -12.37
C LYS A 140 11.93 -8.85 -12.12
N LYS A 141 11.97 -10.06 -12.68
CA LYS A 141 10.87 -11.03 -12.63
C LYS A 141 10.48 -11.43 -11.19
N ASP A 142 11.43 -11.40 -10.26
CA ASP A 142 11.25 -11.72 -8.84
C ASP A 142 10.73 -10.52 -8.01
N VAL A 143 10.59 -9.34 -8.60
CA VAL A 143 10.02 -8.16 -7.94
C VAL A 143 8.54 -8.05 -8.30
N ALA A 144 7.68 -8.26 -7.30
CA ALA A 144 6.23 -8.29 -7.49
C ALA A 144 5.61 -6.89 -7.60
N LEU A 145 4.56 -6.74 -8.42
CA LEU A 145 3.90 -5.47 -8.72
C LEU A 145 2.48 -5.44 -8.18
N PHE A 146 2.19 -4.45 -7.32
CA PHE A 146 0.93 -4.35 -6.59
C PHE A 146 0.14 -3.08 -6.93
N TYR A 147 -1.17 -3.23 -6.92
CA TYR A 147 -2.12 -2.12 -6.74
C TYR A 147 -2.52 -2.06 -5.27
N ASN A 148 -2.46 -0.88 -4.63
CA ASN A 148 -2.74 -0.72 -3.19
C ASN A 148 -3.90 0.26 -2.96
N ASP A 149 -4.86 -0.08 -2.09
CA ASP A 149 -5.98 0.81 -1.76
C ASP A 149 -6.60 0.51 -0.38
N TYR A 150 -7.29 1.51 0.17
CA TYR A 150 -8.05 1.45 1.42
C TYR A 150 -9.54 1.22 1.15
N ASN A 151 -10.34 0.94 2.19
CA ASN A 151 -11.79 0.73 2.09
C ASN A 151 -12.22 -0.29 1.03
N VAL A 152 -11.35 -1.26 0.72
CA VAL A 152 -11.58 -2.29 -0.30
C VAL A 152 -12.75 -3.22 0.03
N PHE A 153 -13.29 -3.11 1.24
CA PHE A 153 -14.47 -3.83 1.71
C PHE A 153 -15.80 -3.18 1.29
N LEU A 154 -15.77 -1.93 0.85
CA LEU A 154 -16.95 -1.29 0.26
C LEU A 154 -17.29 -1.98 -1.07
N PRO A 155 -18.52 -2.49 -1.27
CA PRO A 155 -18.84 -3.37 -2.40
C PRO A 155 -18.54 -2.75 -3.78
N ALA A 156 -18.91 -1.48 -4.00
CA ALA A 156 -18.68 -0.79 -5.28
C ALA A 156 -17.19 -0.60 -5.58
N LYS A 157 -16.41 -0.17 -4.57
CA LYS A 157 -14.96 -0.04 -4.68
C LYS A 157 -14.28 -1.38 -4.93
N ARG A 158 -14.69 -2.42 -4.21
CA ARG A 158 -14.17 -3.78 -4.37
C ARG A 158 -14.34 -4.29 -5.80
N GLU A 159 -15.54 -4.12 -6.36
CA GLU A 159 -15.84 -4.57 -7.73
C GLU A 159 -15.02 -3.80 -8.77
N ALA A 160 -14.90 -2.48 -8.63
CA ALA A 160 -14.07 -1.66 -9.51
C ALA A 160 -12.59 -2.06 -9.47
N ILE A 161 -12.04 -2.32 -8.27
CA ILE A 161 -10.66 -2.79 -8.09
C ILE A 161 -10.49 -4.21 -8.67
N TYR A 162 -11.45 -5.10 -8.46
CA TYR A 162 -11.43 -6.45 -9.04
C TYR A 162 -11.33 -6.38 -10.57
N ASN A 163 -12.17 -5.57 -11.20
CA ASN A 163 -12.21 -5.39 -12.65
C ASN A 163 -10.91 -4.75 -13.19
N LEU A 164 -10.36 -3.77 -12.46
CA LEU A 164 -9.06 -3.17 -12.80
C LEU A 164 -7.93 -4.22 -12.74
N ALA A 165 -7.87 -4.97 -11.64
CA ALA A 165 -6.84 -5.98 -11.43
C ALA A 165 -6.96 -7.14 -12.43
N GLN A 166 -8.17 -7.56 -12.78
CA GLN A 166 -8.41 -8.55 -13.83
C GLN A 166 -7.81 -8.11 -15.18
N LYS A 167 -8.10 -6.88 -15.63
CA LYS A 167 -7.55 -6.33 -16.89
C LYS A 167 -6.02 -6.26 -16.89
N LEU A 168 -5.42 -5.89 -15.75
CA LEU A 168 -3.95 -5.86 -15.61
C LEU A 168 -3.36 -7.28 -15.58
N LYS A 169 -4.04 -8.23 -14.93
CA LYS A 169 -3.61 -9.63 -14.84
C LYS A 169 -3.61 -10.29 -16.22
N GLU A 170 -4.66 -10.09 -17.00
CA GLU A 170 -4.77 -10.61 -18.39
C GLU A 170 -3.60 -10.17 -19.28
N LYS A 171 -2.99 -9.02 -18.98
CA LYS A 171 -1.83 -8.45 -19.68
C LYS A 171 -0.49 -8.82 -19.04
N GLY A 172 -0.47 -9.62 -17.97
CA GLY A 172 0.76 -9.98 -17.23
C GLY A 172 1.40 -8.81 -16.47
N LEU A 173 0.63 -7.77 -16.16
CA LEU A 173 1.15 -6.51 -15.64
C LEU A 173 1.15 -6.40 -14.11
N ILE A 174 0.31 -7.17 -13.41
CA ILE A 174 0.14 -7.13 -11.95
C ILE A 174 0.39 -8.52 -11.34
N ASP A 175 0.96 -8.55 -10.13
CA ASP A 175 1.20 -9.79 -9.36
C ASP A 175 0.34 -9.88 -8.11
N GLY A 176 -0.17 -8.76 -7.60
CA GLY A 176 -0.89 -8.74 -6.33
C GLY A 176 -1.74 -7.51 -6.05
N LEU A 177 -2.57 -7.63 -5.02
CA LEU A 177 -3.39 -6.58 -4.44
C LEU A 177 -2.92 -6.30 -3.01
N GLY A 178 -2.69 -5.02 -2.74
CA GLY A 178 -2.40 -4.48 -1.41
C GLY A 178 -3.68 -3.94 -0.79
N LEU A 179 -4.08 -4.51 0.34
CA LEU A 179 -5.28 -4.14 1.06
C LEU A 179 -4.86 -3.37 2.32
N GLN A 180 -5.32 -2.13 2.45
CA GLN A 180 -5.06 -1.29 3.62
C GLN A 180 -6.24 -1.37 4.61
N PRO A 181 -6.32 -2.34 5.54
CA PRO A 181 -7.36 -2.32 6.58
C PRO A 181 -6.97 -1.32 7.68
N THR A 182 -7.08 -0.04 7.36
CA THR A 182 -7.01 1.10 8.29
C THR A 182 -8.41 1.39 8.83
N VAL A 183 -8.93 0.49 9.66
CA VAL A 183 -10.36 0.46 10.01
C VAL A 183 -10.61 0.71 11.49
N GLY A 184 -11.87 0.94 11.85
CA GLY A 184 -12.25 1.21 13.24
C GLY A 184 -12.46 -0.07 14.06
N LEU A 185 -12.89 0.12 15.31
CA LEU A 185 -13.21 -0.99 16.23
C LEU A 185 -14.48 -1.75 15.87
N ASN A 186 -15.36 -1.18 15.03
CA ASN A 186 -16.72 -1.69 14.81
C ASN A 186 -17.05 -1.97 13.34
N TYR A 187 -16.26 -1.48 12.39
CA TYR A 187 -16.57 -1.59 10.96
C TYR A 187 -15.27 -1.66 10.14
N PRO A 188 -15.19 -2.53 9.11
CA PRO A 188 -16.17 -3.54 8.72
C PRO A 188 -16.20 -4.73 9.70
N GLU A 189 -17.21 -5.57 9.59
CA GLU A 189 -17.13 -6.94 10.11
C GLU A 189 -15.97 -7.67 9.42
N LEU A 190 -15.23 -8.53 10.12
CA LEU A 190 -14.09 -9.22 9.50
C LEU A 190 -14.49 -10.61 9.02
N ASP A 191 -14.91 -11.50 9.92
CA ASP A 191 -15.28 -12.89 9.60
C ASP A 191 -16.80 -13.09 9.62
N SER A 192 -17.48 -12.58 8.59
CA SER A 192 -18.89 -12.82 8.34
C SER A 192 -19.17 -12.99 6.84
N ASP A 193 -20.37 -13.45 6.49
CA ASP A 193 -20.80 -13.60 5.09
C ASP A 193 -21.49 -12.33 4.54
N ASP A 194 -21.43 -11.22 5.29
CA ASP A 194 -21.99 -9.94 4.86
C ASP A 194 -21.20 -9.35 3.70
N ILE A 195 -21.93 -8.65 2.81
CA ILE A 195 -21.39 -8.14 1.55
C ILE A 195 -20.25 -7.12 1.74
N ASP A 196 -20.21 -6.42 2.86
CA ASP A 196 -19.18 -5.44 3.19
C ASP A 196 -18.18 -5.94 4.25
N SER A 197 -18.18 -7.24 4.54
CA SER A 197 -17.18 -7.87 5.40
C SER A 197 -15.79 -7.91 4.74
N PHE A 198 -14.76 -7.99 5.58
CA PHE A 198 -13.39 -8.18 5.10
C PHE A 198 -13.18 -9.58 4.50
N LYS A 199 -13.81 -10.63 5.06
CA LYS A 199 -13.82 -11.99 4.50
C LYS A 199 -14.32 -12.01 3.06
N THR A 200 -15.48 -11.41 2.79
CA THR A 200 -16.04 -11.34 1.43
C THR A 200 -15.09 -10.62 0.47
N THR A 201 -14.29 -9.68 0.98
CA THR A 201 -13.26 -8.99 0.20
C THR A 201 -12.09 -9.89 -0.18
N LEU A 202 -11.57 -10.65 0.78
CA LEU A 202 -10.55 -11.66 0.55
C LEU A 202 -11.01 -12.70 -0.47
N GLU A 203 -12.20 -13.30 -0.26
CA GLU A 203 -12.77 -14.32 -1.15
C GLU A 203 -13.07 -13.79 -2.55
N THR A 204 -13.47 -12.51 -2.69
CA THR A 204 -13.66 -11.88 -4.00
C THR A 204 -12.33 -11.75 -4.74
N PHE A 205 -11.29 -11.24 -4.09
CA PHE A 205 -9.98 -11.07 -4.71
C PHE A 205 -9.24 -12.40 -4.93
N ALA A 206 -9.53 -13.43 -4.13
CA ALA A 206 -9.01 -14.79 -4.32
C ALA A 206 -9.34 -15.37 -5.70
N LYS A 207 -10.49 -15.00 -6.30
CA LYS A 207 -10.88 -15.42 -7.65
C LYS A 207 -9.91 -14.93 -8.74
N LEU A 208 -9.13 -13.89 -8.47
CA LEU A 208 -8.07 -13.42 -9.38
C LEU A 208 -6.80 -14.27 -9.29
N GLY A 209 -6.60 -15.13 -8.29
CA GLY A 209 -5.36 -15.90 -8.12
C GLY A 209 -4.10 -15.03 -8.03
N LEU A 210 -4.25 -13.75 -7.67
CA LEU A 210 -3.16 -12.82 -7.41
C LEU A 210 -2.71 -12.96 -5.95
N GLN A 211 -1.51 -12.48 -5.63
CA GLN A 211 -1.08 -12.34 -4.24
C GLN A 211 -1.97 -11.32 -3.52
N ILE A 212 -2.28 -11.58 -2.26
CA ILE A 212 -2.94 -10.63 -1.37
C ILE A 212 -1.93 -10.24 -0.28
N HIS A 213 -1.63 -8.95 -0.20
CA HIS A 213 -0.90 -8.38 0.91
C HIS A 213 -1.86 -7.58 1.78
N ILE A 214 -1.83 -7.81 3.09
CA ILE A 214 -2.40 -6.89 4.06
C ILE A 214 -1.32 -5.87 4.39
N THR A 215 -1.51 -4.61 4.00
CA THR A 215 -0.40 -3.67 3.83
C THR A 215 -0.29 -2.64 4.93
N GLU A 216 -1.42 -2.28 5.54
CA GLU A 216 -1.50 -1.22 6.54
C GLU A 216 -2.43 -1.64 7.70
N LEU A 217 -2.19 -2.82 8.26
CA LEU A 217 -3.04 -3.37 9.32
C LEU A 217 -3.00 -2.52 10.58
N ASN A 218 -4.13 -1.90 10.90
CA ASN A 218 -4.35 -1.25 12.20
C ASN A 218 -5.84 -1.12 12.52
N PHE A 219 -6.15 -0.98 13.81
CA PHE A 219 -7.51 -0.77 14.30
C PHE A 219 -7.54 0.47 15.17
N GLU A 220 -8.07 1.57 14.66
CA GLU A 220 -8.00 2.86 15.34
C GLU A 220 -9.03 2.98 16.47
N ILE A 221 -8.55 3.27 17.68
CA ILE A 221 -9.34 3.86 18.76
C ILE A 221 -9.41 5.37 18.47
N LYS A 222 -10.49 5.78 17.81
CA LYS A 222 -10.73 7.18 17.45
C LYS A 222 -10.96 8.03 18.69
N GLY A 223 -10.60 9.31 18.59
CA GLY A 223 -10.75 10.29 19.67
C GLY A 223 -9.43 10.57 20.39
N ASP A 224 -9.52 11.22 21.54
CA ASP A 224 -8.36 11.57 22.36
C ASP A 224 -7.97 10.43 23.31
N GLU A 225 -7.06 10.72 24.25
CA GLU A 225 -6.60 9.76 25.25
C GLU A 225 -7.72 9.23 26.16
N SER A 226 -8.81 9.97 26.35
CA SER A 226 -9.94 9.52 27.17
C SER A 226 -10.67 8.32 26.57
N ASN A 227 -10.60 8.16 25.24
CA ASN A 227 -11.17 7.00 24.55
C ASN A 227 -10.31 5.74 24.68
N ARG A 228 -9.08 5.81 25.22
CA ARG A 228 -8.19 4.66 25.45
C ARG A 228 -8.58 3.91 26.73
N THR A 229 -9.88 3.68 26.92
CA THR A 229 -10.41 2.95 28.06
C THR A 229 -10.00 1.48 28.01
N PRO A 230 -9.99 0.75 29.15
CA PRO A 230 -9.77 -0.69 29.16
C PRO A 230 -10.70 -1.45 28.20
N GLU A 231 -11.94 -0.99 28.06
CA GLU A 231 -12.93 -1.56 27.13
C GLU A 231 -12.51 -1.38 25.66
N ASN A 232 -12.12 -0.17 25.25
CA ASN A 232 -11.70 0.08 23.86
C ASN A 232 -10.36 -0.57 23.53
N LEU A 233 -9.43 -0.64 24.48
CA LEU A 233 -8.18 -1.40 24.34
C LEU A 233 -8.45 -2.91 24.18
N LYS A 234 -9.45 -3.43 24.90
CA LYS A 234 -9.91 -4.81 24.74
C LYS A 234 -10.55 -5.04 23.37
N LYS A 235 -11.45 -4.15 22.92
CA LYS A 235 -12.03 -4.22 21.56
C LYS A 235 -10.95 -4.18 20.49
N GLN A 236 -9.97 -3.28 20.60
CA GLN A 236 -8.83 -3.24 19.67
C GLN A 236 -8.07 -4.56 19.66
N ALA A 237 -7.84 -5.16 20.82
CA ALA A 237 -7.19 -6.46 20.93
C ALA A 237 -8.00 -7.57 20.25
N ASP A 238 -9.32 -7.59 20.45
CA ASP A 238 -10.22 -8.55 19.83
C ASP A 238 -10.22 -8.43 18.31
N ARG A 239 -10.19 -7.20 17.78
CA ARG A 239 -10.07 -6.94 16.33
C ARG A 239 -8.79 -7.50 15.72
N TYR A 240 -7.66 -7.32 16.39
CA TYR A 240 -6.39 -7.88 15.93
C TYR A 240 -6.39 -9.41 15.95
N TYR A 241 -6.96 -10.03 16.98
CA TYR A 241 -7.13 -11.48 17.05
C TYR A 241 -8.05 -12.00 15.94
N GLU A 242 -9.22 -11.38 15.77
CA GLU A 242 -10.22 -11.72 14.75
C GLU A 242 -9.61 -11.64 13.35
N MET A 243 -8.94 -10.54 13.03
CA MET A 243 -8.26 -10.38 11.74
C MET A 243 -7.22 -11.46 11.50
N MET A 244 -6.31 -11.70 12.45
CA MET A 244 -5.26 -12.70 12.24
C MET A 244 -5.81 -14.11 12.11
N LYS A 245 -6.85 -14.44 12.87
CA LYS A 245 -7.54 -15.73 12.75
C LYS A 245 -8.23 -15.88 11.39
N LEU A 246 -8.88 -14.83 10.90
CA LEU A 246 -9.45 -14.79 9.55
C LEU A 246 -8.38 -15.01 8.49
N LEU A 247 -7.28 -14.23 8.55
CA LEU A 247 -6.20 -14.34 7.56
C LEU A 247 -5.58 -15.74 7.56
N LEU A 248 -5.35 -16.33 8.73
CA LEU A 248 -4.87 -17.72 8.83
C LEU A 248 -5.86 -18.71 8.22
N LYS A 249 -7.15 -18.57 8.49
CA LYS A 249 -8.22 -19.44 7.95
C LYS A 249 -8.34 -19.34 6.44
N GLU A 250 -8.25 -18.13 5.89
CA GLU A 250 -8.46 -17.85 4.46
C GLU A 250 -7.20 -18.11 3.62
N ASP A 251 -6.02 -18.24 4.23
CA ASP A 251 -4.77 -18.48 3.52
C ASP A 251 -4.74 -19.86 2.85
N THR A 252 -4.31 -19.90 1.58
CA THR A 252 -4.02 -21.12 0.82
C THR A 252 -3.11 -22.11 1.55
N ASP A 253 -2.11 -21.64 2.31
CA ASP A 253 -1.22 -22.52 3.08
C ASP A 253 -1.96 -23.29 4.19
N ASN A 254 -3.13 -22.80 4.58
CA ASN A 254 -4.00 -23.38 5.61
C ASN A 254 -5.28 -24.02 5.03
N GLY A 255 -5.38 -24.11 3.71
CA GLY A 255 -6.52 -24.69 2.99
C GLY A 255 -7.65 -23.71 2.63
N GLY A 256 -7.45 -22.42 2.89
CA GLY A 256 -8.34 -21.37 2.42
C GLY A 256 -8.11 -21.00 0.94
N PRO A 257 -8.93 -20.11 0.36
CA PRO A 257 -8.85 -19.76 -1.06
C PRO A 257 -7.86 -18.63 -1.38
N CYS A 258 -7.35 -17.90 -0.39
CA CYS A 258 -6.64 -16.64 -0.57
C CYS A 258 -5.12 -16.82 -0.51
N ASN A 259 -4.40 -16.41 -1.55
CA ASN A 259 -2.92 -16.43 -1.55
C ASN A 259 -2.36 -15.26 -0.74
N ILE A 260 -2.42 -15.34 0.59
CA ILE A 260 -2.01 -14.27 1.51
C ILE A 260 -0.51 -14.38 1.79
N THR A 261 0.30 -13.52 1.17
CA THR A 261 1.77 -13.64 1.24
C THR A 261 2.44 -12.60 2.13
N CYS A 262 1.68 -11.66 2.70
CA CYS A 262 2.22 -10.65 3.61
C CYS A 262 1.14 -10.05 4.53
N VAL A 263 1.50 -9.84 5.80
CA VAL A 263 0.77 -8.97 6.73
C VAL A 263 1.74 -7.93 7.29
N THR A 264 1.48 -6.67 7.02
CA THR A 264 2.23 -5.52 7.51
C THR A 264 1.35 -4.70 8.44
N VAL A 265 1.76 -4.60 9.70
CA VAL A 265 1.18 -3.65 10.65
C VAL A 265 1.69 -2.26 10.29
N PHE A 266 0.77 -1.30 10.16
CA PHE A 266 1.17 0.07 9.84
C PHE A 266 1.82 0.72 11.05
N GLY A 267 2.93 1.45 10.88
CA GLY A 267 3.58 2.18 11.97
C GLY A 267 4.31 1.32 13.02
N ILE A 268 5.01 2.00 13.93
CA ILE A 268 5.86 1.36 14.96
C ILE A 268 5.17 1.39 16.33
N CYS A 269 4.68 2.55 16.74
CA CYS A 269 4.08 2.78 18.05
C CYS A 269 3.08 3.94 18.01
N ASP A 270 2.09 3.88 18.89
CA ASP A 270 1.12 4.95 19.11
C ASP A 270 1.85 6.27 19.44
N ASP A 271 1.22 7.40 19.16
CA ASP A 271 1.76 8.75 19.42
C ASP A 271 3.24 8.92 19.04
N TYR A 272 3.56 8.70 17.75
CA TYR A 272 4.94 8.56 17.26
C TYR A 272 5.94 9.47 17.99
N PRO A 273 6.96 8.92 18.67
CA PRO A 273 7.72 9.64 19.70
C PRO A 273 8.35 10.97 19.26
N LEU A 274 8.64 11.14 17.96
CA LEU A 274 9.24 12.36 17.42
C LEU A 274 8.24 13.50 17.19
N TYR A 275 6.93 13.25 17.18
CA TYR A 275 5.90 14.26 16.99
C TYR A 275 5.15 14.55 18.31
N LYS A 276 5.44 15.71 18.92
CA LYS A 276 4.90 16.07 20.25
C LYS A 276 3.37 16.13 20.32
N ASN A 277 2.72 16.54 19.23
CA ASN A 277 1.27 16.76 19.16
C ASN A 277 0.53 15.64 18.43
N PHE A 278 1.24 14.58 18.00
CA PHE A 278 0.61 13.50 17.27
C PHE A 278 -0.05 12.54 18.25
N LYS A 279 -1.38 12.43 18.14
CA LYS A 279 -2.22 11.58 18.99
C LYS A 279 -2.88 10.52 18.14
N GLN A 280 -2.50 9.28 18.34
CA GLN A 280 -3.06 8.12 17.64
C GLN A 280 -3.04 6.91 18.56
N CYS A 281 -4.06 6.06 18.48
CA CYS A 281 -4.07 4.78 19.17
C CYS A 281 -4.57 3.69 18.22
N MET A 282 -3.65 3.07 17.50
CA MET A 282 -3.99 2.18 16.40
C MET A 282 -3.03 1.00 16.22
N TYR A 283 -1.81 1.07 16.77
CA TYR A 283 -0.78 0.07 16.55
C TYR A 283 -0.64 -0.92 17.72
N LEU A 284 0.26 -1.90 17.56
CA LEU A 284 0.52 -2.94 18.56
C LEU A 284 1.31 -2.45 19.78
N TRP A 285 2.04 -1.33 19.66
CA TRP A 285 2.84 -0.75 20.74
C TRP A 285 2.32 0.63 21.15
N ASP A 286 2.46 0.94 22.44
CA ASP A 286 2.17 2.27 22.97
C ASP A 286 3.30 3.27 22.65
N LYS A 287 3.11 4.54 23.05
CA LYS A 287 4.09 5.62 22.88
C LYS A 287 5.49 5.33 23.42
N ASN A 288 5.59 4.47 24.44
CA ASN A 288 6.85 4.11 25.08
C ASN A 288 7.44 2.82 24.48
N CYS A 289 6.88 2.34 23.37
CA CYS A 289 7.22 1.08 22.72
C CYS A 289 6.95 -0.16 23.60
N ASN A 290 6.02 -0.07 24.56
CA ASN A 290 5.55 -1.25 25.29
C ASN A 290 4.45 -1.96 24.49
N PRO A 291 4.40 -3.31 24.50
CA PRO A 291 3.33 -4.05 23.86
C PRO A 291 1.97 -3.77 24.52
N LYS A 292 0.97 -3.47 23.71
CA LYS A 292 -0.42 -3.28 24.15
C LYS A 292 -1.16 -4.62 24.21
N PRO A 293 -2.36 -4.69 24.81
CA PRO A 293 -3.19 -5.91 24.77
C PRO A 293 -3.36 -6.49 23.36
N CYS A 294 -3.47 -5.64 22.34
CA CYS A 294 -3.57 -6.06 20.94
C CYS A 294 -2.32 -6.78 20.40
N PHE A 295 -1.11 -6.48 20.89
CA PHE A 295 0.10 -7.24 20.54
C PHE A 295 -0.04 -8.71 20.93
N TYR A 296 -0.50 -8.96 22.16
CA TYR A 296 -0.66 -10.32 22.66
C TYR A 296 -1.79 -11.05 21.94
N SER A 297 -2.92 -10.38 21.71
CA SER A 297 -4.03 -10.93 20.93
C SER A 297 -3.65 -11.26 19.48
N PHE A 298 -2.86 -10.40 18.82
CA PHE A 298 -2.32 -10.67 17.50
C PHE A 298 -1.50 -11.99 17.47
N LEU A 299 -0.62 -12.18 18.45
CA LEU A 299 0.18 -13.40 18.57
C LEU A 299 -0.68 -14.63 18.94
N GLN A 300 -1.65 -14.44 19.84
CA GLN A 300 -2.51 -15.52 20.34
C GLN A 300 -3.30 -16.18 19.21
N ALA A 301 -3.75 -15.42 18.21
CA ALA A 301 -4.44 -16.00 17.05
C ALA A 301 -3.61 -17.07 16.34
N GLY A 302 -2.29 -16.85 16.19
CA GLY A 302 -1.38 -17.82 15.61
C GLY A 302 -1.13 -19.04 16.51
N LEU A 303 -1.04 -18.83 17.83
CA LEU A 303 -0.89 -19.92 18.81
C LEU A 303 -2.12 -20.82 18.84
N ASP A 304 -3.31 -20.23 18.87
CA ASP A 304 -4.59 -20.95 18.84
C ASP A 304 -4.75 -21.72 17.53
N TRP A 305 -4.40 -21.09 16.39
CA TRP A 305 -4.44 -21.75 15.09
C TRP A 305 -3.52 -22.97 15.07
N LYS A 306 -2.27 -22.81 15.52
CA LYS A 306 -1.31 -23.92 15.61
C LYS A 306 -1.81 -25.05 16.49
N ALA A 307 -2.43 -24.74 17.64
CA ALA A 307 -3.04 -25.75 18.50
C ALA A 307 -4.18 -26.50 17.80
N SER A 308 -5.01 -25.79 17.02
CA SER A 308 -6.12 -26.40 16.26
C SER A 308 -5.66 -27.40 15.19
N LEU A 309 -4.43 -27.25 14.68
CA LEU A 309 -3.84 -28.21 13.73
C LEU A 309 -3.36 -29.49 14.43
N LEU A 310 -3.03 -29.44 15.71
CA LEU A 310 -2.55 -30.61 16.48
C LEU A 310 -3.70 -31.46 17.04
N SER A 311 -4.92 -30.92 17.09
CA SER A 311 -6.12 -31.64 17.55
C SER A 311 -6.86 -32.39 16.44
N LYS A 312 -6.38 -32.31 15.19
CA LYS A 312 -6.92 -33.04 14.04
C LYS A 312 -6.13 -34.33 13.81
#